data_AF-A0A849TIS1-F1
#
_entry.id   AF-A0A849TIS1-F1
#
_cell.length_a   1.000
_cell.length_b   1.000
_cell.length_c   1.000
_cell.angle_alpha   90.00
_cell.angle_beta   90.00
_cell.angle_gamma   90.00
#
_symmetry.space_group_name_H-M   'P 1'
#
loop_
_entity.id
_entity.type
_entity.pdbx_description
1 polymer ?
#
loop_
_entity_poly.entity_id
_entity_poly.type
_entity_poly.pdbx_seq_one_letter_code
_entity_poly.pdbx_strand_id
1 'polypeptide(L)' 'MAKKPEKIDKPDDQKADVEAQSLPAKIKMLEPHGFIDDETGKSYFWQQGQTVFEPAEIAMLVERKASFEPVSDA' A
#
# COMPACT_ATOMS: atom_id res chain seq x y z
N MET A 1 -11.56 35.49 22.11
CA MET A 1 -11.79 34.77 20.84
C MET A 1 -10.60 34.99 19.93
N ALA A 2 -9.73 33.99 19.75
CA ALA A 2 -8.73 33.96 18.68
C ALA A 2 -8.33 32.49 18.43
N LYS A 3 -8.29 32.12 17.15
CA LYS A 3 -8.30 30.75 16.62
C LYS A 3 -6.91 30.08 16.67
N LYS A 4 -6.90 28.76 16.91
CA LYS A 4 -5.77 27.83 16.68
C LYS A 4 -5.18 28.00 15.26
N PRO A 5 -3.90 27.64 15.09
CA PRO A 5 -3.59 26.58 14.15
C PRO A 5 -2.73 25.52 14.83
N GLU A 6 -3.34 24.38 15.13
CA GLU A 6 -2.62 23.19 15.58
C GLU A 6 -2.05 22.55 14.31
N LYS A 7 -0.72 22.57 14.21
CA LYS A 7 0.03 22.02 13.09
C LYS A 7 -0.21 20.52 13.05
N ILE A 8 -0.81 20.06 11.97
CA ILE A 8 -0.85 18.66 11.56
C ILE A 8 0.56 18.35 11.07
N ASP A 9 1.34 17.65 11.88
CA ASP A 9 2.51 16.93 11.39
C ASP A 9 2.20 15.45 11.61
N LYS A 10 1.78 14.80 10.52
CA LYS A 10 1.59 13.35 10.47
C LYS A 10 2.99 12.72 10.44
N PRO A 11 3.39 11.92 11.43
CA PRO A 11 4.55 11.06 11.27
C PRO A 11 4.03 9.70 10.82
N ASP A 12 3.93 9.49 9.50
CA ASP A 12 3.83 8.13 8.98
C ASP A 12 4.59 8.06 7.65
N ASP A 13 5.87 8.41 7.75
CA ASP A 13 6.90 7.96 6.82
C ASP A 13 7.27 6.53 7.24
N GLN A 14 6.35 5.59 7.03
CA GLN A 14 6.67 4.18 7.17
C GLN A 14 7.41 3.73 5.91
N LYS A 15 8.74 3.84 6.02
CA LYS A 15 9.76 3.02 5.38
C LYS A 15 9.19 1.87 4.54
N ALA A 16 9.09 2.08 3.23
CA ALA A 16 9.27 0.99 2.29
C ALA A 16 10.78 0.64 2.28
N ASP A 17 11.19 -0.11 3.31
CA ASP A 17 12.50 -0.76 3.34
C ASP A 17 12.48 -1.83 2.23
N VAL A 18 13.13 -1.47 1.12
CA VAL A 18 13.35 -2.33 -0.04
C VAL A 18 14.42 -3.35 0.36
N GLU A 19 14.04 -4.31 1.19
CA GLU A 19 14.84 -5.52 1.38
C GLU A 19 14.38 -6.56 0.38
N ALA A 20 15.34 -7.06 -0.40
CA ALA A 20 15.19 -8.13 -1.39
C ALA A 20 14.90 -9.49 -0.71
N GLN A 21 13.78 -9.58 0.00
CA GLN A 21 13.28 -10.77 0.67
C GLN A 21 11.91 -11.10 0.09
N SER A 22 11.71 -12.38 -0.22
CA SER A 22 10.53 -12.98 -0.85
C SER A 22 9.23 -12.19 -0.64
N LEU A 23 8.54 -11.86 -1.74
CA LEU A 23 7.25 -11.15 -1.69
C LEU A 23 6.36 -11.78 -0.60
N PRO A 24 5.76 -10.98 0.29
CA PRO A 24 4.88 -11.51 1.33
C PRO A 24 3.74 -12.30 0.68
N ALA A 25 3.35 -13.42 1.30
CA ALA A 25 2.23 -14.23 0.81
C ALA A 25 0.89 -13.49 0.88
N LYS A 26 0.80 -12.50 1.76
CA LYS A 26 -0.41 -11.71 2.01
C LYS A 26 -0.02 -10.33 2.49
N ILE A 27 -0.68 -9.30 1.97
CA ILE A 27 -0.50 -7.90 2.39
C ILE A 27 -1.84 -7.27 2.69
N LYS A 28 -1.85 -6.27 3.57
CA LYS A 28 -3.01 -5.46 3.88
C LYS A 28 -2.73 -4.02 3.45
N MET A 29 -3.60 -3.46 2.62
CA MET A 29 -3.49 -2.08 2.16
C MET A 29 -3.65 -1.10 3.31
N LEU A 30 -2.69 -0.18 3.44
CA LEU A 30 -2.75 0.90 4.43
C LEU A 30 -3.59 2.09 3.95
N GLU A 31 -3.62 2.31 2.65
CA GLU A 31 -4.36 3.39 1.99
C GLU A 31 -5.00 2.87 0.69
N PRO A 32 -6.06 3.54 0.16
CA PRO A 32 -6.63 3.13 -1.10
C PRO A 32 -5.63 3.36 -2.24
N HIS A 33 -5.44 2.36 -3.09
CA HIS A 33 -4.53 2.44 -4.23
C HIS A 33 -5.25 1.99 -5.49
N GLY A 34 -4.98 2.64 -6.61
CA GLY A 34 -5.53 2.22 -7.89
C GLY A 34 -4.80 2.84 -9.05
N PHE A 35 -4.69 2.07 -10.13
CA PHE A 35 -4.05 2.50 -11.37
C PHE A 35 -4.69 1.78 -12.56
N ILE A 36 -4.44 2.29 -13.75
CA ILE A 36 -4.79 1.63 -15.00
C ILE A 36 -3.49 1.08 -15.57
N ASP A 37 -3.49 -0.21 -15.84
CA ASP A 37 -2.38 -0.87 -16.48
C ASP A 37 -2.40 -0.54 -17.97
N ASP A 38 -1.37 0.15 -18.47
CA ASP A 38 -1.32 0.61 -19.86
C ASP A 38 -1.13 -0.56 -20.85
N GLU A 39 -0.45 -1.62 -20.42
CA GLU A 39 -0.19 -2.80 -21.26
C GLU A 39 -1.43 -3.66 -21.46
N THR A 40 -2.20 -3.91 -20.39
CA THR A 40 -3.39 -4.76 -20.44
C THR A 40 -4.70 -3.99 -20.57
N GLY A 41 -4.67 -2.66 -20.37
CA GLY A 41 -5.85 -1.79 -20.33
C GLY A 41 -6.75 -2.03 -19.10
N LYS A 42 -6.31 -2.82 -18.13
CA LYS A 42 -7.11 -3.18 -16.95
C LYS A 42 -6.97 -2.12 -15.85
N SER A 43 -8.09 -1.74 -15.26
CA SER A 43 -8.10 -0.94 -14.04
C SER A 43 -8.00 -1.83 -12.82
N TYR A 44 -7.06 -1.52 -11.94
CA TYR A 44 -6.90 -2.16 -10.65
C TYR A 44 -7.21 -1.17 -9.54
N PHE A 45 -7.95 -1.62 -8.54
CA PHE A 45 -8.34 -0.79 -7.40
C PHE A 45 -8.40 -1.63 -6.12
N TRP A 46 -7.67 -1.18 -5.11
CA TRP A 46 -7.61 -1.78 -3.79
C TRP A 46 -8.00 -0.75 -2.74
N GLN A 47 -8.83 -1.15 -1.78
CA GLN A 47 -9.28 -0.26 -0.72
C GLN A 47 -8.37 -0.30 0.51
N GLN A 48 -8.37 0.76 1.31
CA GLN A 48 -7.73 0.74 2.63
C GLN A 48 -8.30 -0.41 3.47
N GLY A 49 -7.41 -1.16 4.12
CA GLY A 49 -7.74 -2.34 4.92
C GLY A 49 -8.03 -3.59 4.09
N GLN A 50 -8.10 -3.49 2.76
CA GLN A 50 -8.24 -4.65 1.88
C GLN A 50 -7.00 -5.53 1.98
N THR A 51 -7.23 -6.83 2.05
CA THR A 51 -6.15 -7.82 2.13
C THR A 51 -5.98 -8.49 0.79
N VAL A 52 -4.77 -8.44 0.24
CA VAL A 52 -4.39 -9.00 -1.05
C VAL A 52 -3.53 -10.23 -0.80
N PHE A 53 -3.88 -11.33 -1.45
CA PHE A 53 -3.20 -12.63 -1.36
C PHE A 53 -2.73 -13.15 -2.71
N GLU A 54 -3.13 -12.50 -3.81
CA GLU A 54 -2.69 -12.87 -5.15
C GLU A 54 -1.26 -12.38 -5.37
N PRO A 55 -0.28 -13.28 -5.64
CA PRO A 55 1.13 -12.89 -5.75
C PRO A 55 1.39 -11.93 -6.91
N ALA A 56 0.61 -12.01 -7.99
CA ALA A 56 0.69 -11.06 -9.11
C ALA A 56 0.26 -9.65 -8.68
N GLU A 57 -0.80 -9.52 -7.90
CA GLU A 57 -1.26 -8.23 -7.38
C GLU A 57 -0.26 -7.66 -6.36
N ILE A 58 0.29 -8.52 -5.49
CA ILE A 58 1.31 -8.12 -4.51
C ILE A 58 2.56 -7.61 -5.22
N ALA A 59 3.02 -8.30 -6.27
CA ALA A 59 4.14 -7.84 -7.09
C ALA A 59 3.86 -6.46 -7.71
N MET A 60 2.66 -6.24 -8.25
CA MET A 60 2.26 -4.93 -8.80
C MET A 60 2.26 -3.83 -7.73
N LEU A 61 1.75 -4.12 -6.54
CA LEU A 61 1.69 -3.16 -5.44
C LEU A 61 3.08 -2.81 -4.90
N VAL A 62 3.99 -3.80 -4.82
CA VAL A 62 5.40 -3.59 -4.45
C VAL A 62 6.12 -2.77 -5.51
N GLU A 63 5.99 -3.14 -6.79
CA GLU A 63 6.62 -2.44 -7.91
C GLU A 63 6.18 -0.98 -7.98
N ARG A 64 4.90 -0.72 -7.75
CA ARG A 64 4.32 0.63 -7.74
C ARG A 64 4.47 1.36 -6.41
N LYS A 65 5.20 0.79 -5.44
CA LYS A 65 5.43 1.37 -4.10
C LYS A 65 4.12 1.80 -3.40
N ALA A 66 3.09 0.97 -3.51
CA ALA A 66 1.84 1.19 -2.79
C ALA A 66 2.07 1.04 -1.27
N SER A 67 1.27 1.72 -0.45
CA SER A 67 1.36 1.58 1.00
C SER A 67 0.56 0.37 1.48
N PHE A 68 1.28 -0.62 2.01
CA PHE A 68 0.70 -1.85 2.56
C PHE A 68 1.57 -2.39 3.70
N GLU A 69 0.99 -3.27 4.51
CA GLU A 69 1.69 -4.02 5.56
C GLU A 69 1.67 -5.52 5.22
N PRO A 70 2.79 -6.24 5.37
CA PRO A 70 2.79 -7.70 5.25
C PRO A 70 1.97 -8.35 6.37
N VAL A 71 1.14 -9.33 6.02
CA VAL A 71 0.34 -10.11 6.97
C VAL A 71 0.91 -11.52 7.01
N SER A 72 1.60 -11.87 8.09
CA SER A 72 1.99 -13.25 8.36
C SER A 72 0.80 -14.02 8.94
N ASP A 73 0.48 -15.17 8.37
CA ASP A 73 -0.36 -16.18 9.05
C ASP A 73 0.56 -16.86 10.07
N ALA A 74 0.27 -16.66 11.36
CA ALA A 74 1.06 -17.17 12.47
C ALA A 74 0.65 -18.60 12.83
#